data_AF-A0A7C3VZA2-F1
#
_entry.id   AF-A0A7C3VZA2-F1
#
_cell.length_a   1.000
_cell.length_b   1.000
_cell.length_c   1.000
_cell.angle_alpha   90.00
_cell.angle_beta   90.00
_cell.angle_gamma   90.00
#
_symmetry.space_group_name_H-M   'P 1'
#
loop_
_entity.id
_entity.type
_entity.pdbx_description
1 polymer ?
#
loop_
_entity_poly.entity_id
_entity_poly.type
_entity_poly.pdbx_seq_one_letter_code
_entity_poly.pdbx_strand_id
1 'polypeptide(L)'
;MIPVAKFATKEPLVCRLDRRPDVTLNHEGGLAFVHDAKHTLASTAACCLVNERAFYEDSTSKIDELVRLVGKQDPEWLIKLAIYTRNELHLRSMPTRIAAIAATIPECRKYLARGASRILTRPDDLLEFAAMLKDNRYGLSERLPSVAKKIIAERLNELDEIRAIKYRRGTSFGIKHLIKMCHPVPFDRRQSLLFSYL
;
A
#
# COMPACT_ATOMS: atom_id res chain seq x y z
N MET A 1 5.22 16.94 -42.38
CA MET A 1 3.94 16.54 -43.01
C MET A 1 4.08 15.07 -43.37
N ILE A 2 3.45 14.16 -42.61
CA ILE A 2 3.56 12.71 -42.87
C ILE A 2 2.75 12.42 -44.14
N PRO A 3 3.34 11.82 -45.20
CA PRO A 3 2.61 11.57 -46.43
C PRO A 3 1.49 10.56 -46.17
N VAL A 4 0.26 10.98 -46.39
CA VAL A 4 -0.93 10.11 -46.25
C VAL A 4 -0.93 9.15 -47.44
N ALA A 5 -0.86 7.85 -47.17
CA ALA A 5 -0.91 6.82 -48.20
C ALA A 5 -2.22 6.94 -49.01
N LYS A 6 -2.13 6.93 -50.35
CA LYS A 6 -3.23 7.10 -51.32
C LYS A 6 -4.46 6.19 -51.13
N PHE A 7 -4.37 5.15 -50.29
CA PHE A 7 -5.43 4.15 -50.05
C PHE A 7 -5.99 4.16 -48.63
N ALA A 8 -5.55 5.07 -47.75
CA ALA A 8 -6.10 5.18 -46.40
C ALA A 8 -7.45 5.91 -46.43
N THR A 9 -8.55 5.16 -46.48
CA THR A 9 -9.92 5.70 -46.39
C THR A 9 -10.29 6.18 -44.97
N LYS A 10 -9.50 5.80 -43.96
CA LYS A 10 -9.65 6.24 -42.57
C LYS A 10 -8.46 7.09 -42.17
N GLU A 11 -8.76 8.14 -41.43
CA GLU A 11 -7.75 9.02 -40.85
C GLU A 11 -6.72 8.23 -40.01
N PRO A 12 -5.41 8.57 -40.10
CA PRO A 12 -4.36 7.90 -39.35
C PRO A 12 -4.69 7.85 -37.85
N LEU A 13 -4.35 6.74 -37.20
CA LEU A 13 -4.62 6.56 -35.77
C LEU A 13 -4.03 7.70 -34.94
N VAL A 14 -2.83 8.16 -35.27
CA VAL A 14 -2.13 9.26 -34.58
C VAL A 14 -2.97 10.54 -34.60
N CYS A 15 -3.50 10.95 -35.76
CA CYS A 15 -4.33 12.15 -35.88
C CYS A 15 -5.64 12.04 -35.09
N ARG A 16 -6.21 10.84 -34.96
CA ARG A 16 -7.40 10.59 -34.15
C ARG A 16 -7.11 10.63 -32.65
N LEU A 17 -5.93 10.16 -32.24
CA LEU A 17 -5.48 10.15 -30.86
C LEU A 17 -5.09 11.55 -30.38
N ASP A 18 -4.47 12.35 -31.25
CA ASP A 18 -4.03 13.73 -30.97
C ASP A 18 -5.20 14.69 -30.66
N ARG A 19 -6.40 14.38 -31.16
CA ARG A 19 -7.61 15.18 -30.93
C ARG A 19 -8.34 14.86 -29.63
N ARG A 20 -7.90 13.86 -28.87
CA ARG A 20 -8.57 13.55 -27.61
C ARG A 20 -8.31 14.64 -26.55
N PRO A 21 -9.27 14.94 -25.67
CA PRO A 21 -9.12 15.99 -24.68
C PRO A 21 -8.10 15.66 -23.57
N ASP A 22 -7.78 14.39 -23.39
CA ASP A 22 -6.83 13.87 -22.39
C ASP A 22 -5.40 13.75 -22.92
N VAL A 23 -5.12 14.24 -24.13
CA VAL A 23 -3.79 14.12 -24.74
C VAL A 23 -2.76 14.95 -23.97
N THR A 24 -1.57 14.36 -23.82
CA THR A 24 -0.39 14.98 -23.24
C THR A 24 0.87 14.42 -23.89
N LEU A 25 2.05 14.86 -23.46
CA LEU A 25 3.33 14.31 -23.88
C LEU A 25 3.98 13.55 -22.72
N ASN A 26 4.67 12.45 -23.02
CA ASN A 26 5.51 11.77 -22.05
C ASN A 26 6.87 12.50 -21.87
N HIS A 27 7.72 11.96 -21.00
CA HIS A 27 9.04 12.52 -20.70
C HIS A 27 9.98 12.61 -21.91
N GLU A 28 9.74 11.84 -22.97
CA GLU A 28 10.52 11.85 -24.22
C GLU A 28 9.82 12.62 -25.36
N GLY A 29 8.76 13.38 -25.05
CA GLY A 29 8.01 14.15 -26.04
C GLY A 29 7.10 13.33 -26.97
N GLY A 30 6.89 12.04 -26.66
CA GLY A 30 5.95 11.17 -27.37
C GLY A 30 4.51 11.36 -26.91
N LEU A 31 3.55 11.09 -27.79
CA LEU A 31 2.11 11.20 -27.50
C LEU A 31 1.69 10.28 -26.35
N ALA A 32 1.00 10.82 -25.35
CA ALA A 32 0.53 10.13 -24.16
C ALA A 32 -0.85 10.66 -23.74
N PHE A 33 -1.42 10.08 -22.67
CA PHE A 33 -2.73 10.45 -22.16
C PHE A 33 -2.70 10.64 -20.64
N VAL A 34 -3.44 11.64 -20.17
CA VAL A 34 -3.62 11.90 -18.74
C VAL A 34 -4.57 10.87 -18.16
N HIS A 35 -4.10 10.15 -17.15
CA HIS A 35 -4.93 9.21 -16.39
C HIS A 35 -5.52 9.89 -15.15
N ASP A 36 -6.69 9.42 -14.72
CA ASP A 36 -7.26 9.85 -13.44
C ASP A 36 -6.40 9.33 -12.27
N ALA A 37 -6.61 9.87 -11.07
CA ALA A 37 -5.81 9.53 -9.91
C ALA A 37 -5.90 8.03 -9.55
N LYS A 38 -7.08 7.42 -9.72
CA LYS A 38 -7.30 6.00 -9.42
C LYS A 38 -6.58 5.09 -10.41
N HIS A 39 -6.70 5.35 -11.71
CA HIS A 39 -6.00 4.58 -12.73
C HIS A 39 -4.50 4.76 -12.59
N THR A 40 -4.02 5.99 -12.39
CA THR A 40 -2.59 6.25 -12.14
C THR A 40 -2.10 5.47 -10.94
N LEU A 41 -2.81 5.53 -9.80
CA LEU A 41 -2.43 4.79 -8.60
C LEU A 41 -2.46 3.27 -8.82
N ALA A 42 -3.48 2.73 -9.50
CA ALA A 42 -3.59 1.30 -9.75
C ALA A 42 -2.45 0.80 -10.66
N SER A 43 -2.15 1.51 -11.75
CA SER A 43 -1.04 1.17 -12.65
C SER A 43 0.30 1.28 -11.96
N THR A 44 0.55 2.38 -11.24
CA THR A 44 1.81 2.56 -10.49
C THR A 44 1.95 1.52 -9.37
N ALA A 45 0.87 1.21 -8.65
CA ALA A 45 0.90 0.20 -7.58
C ALA A 45 1.18 -1.21 -8.11
N ALA A 46 0.75 -1.52 -9.34
CA ALA A 46 0.98 -2.82 -9.97
C ALA A 46 2.40 -2.94 -10.58
N CYS A 47 2.93 -1.84 -11.13
CA CYS A 47 4.14 -1.87 -11.96
C CYS A 47 5.40 -1.32 -11.27
N CYS A 48 5.29 -0.60 -10.16
CA CYS A 48 6.44 -0.01 -9.48
C CYS A 48 6.84 -0.80 -8.22
N LEU A 49 8.14 -0.97 -8.05
CA LEU A 49 8.72 -1.49 -6.82
C LEU A 49 8.86 -0.35 -5.79
N VAL A 50 8.36 -0.61 -4.58
CA VAL A 50 8.39 0.37 -3.48
C VAL A 50 9.83 0.56 -3.00
N ASN A 51 10.25 1.80 -2.78
CA ASN A 51 11.61 2.20 -2.38
C ASN A 51 12.69 1.99 -3.45
N GLU A 52 12.30 1.78 -4.70
CA GLU A 52 13.21 1.79 -5.84
C GLU A 52 12.98 3.04 -6.69
N ARG A 53 14.06 3.64 -7.19
CA ARG A 53 13.96 4.75 -8.15
C ARG A 53 13.38 4.23 -9.45
N ALA A 54 12.32 4.87 -9.94
CA ALA A 54 11.92 4.66 -11.32
C ALA A 54 12.87 5.44 -12.25
N PHE A 55 12.87 5.08 -13.53
CA PHE A 55 13.78 5.65 -14.53
C PHE A 55 13.63 7.17 -14.67
N TYR A 56 12.39 7.68 -14.63
CA TYR A 56 12.09 9.10 -14.82
C TYR A 56 11.71 9.85 -13.53
N GLU A 57 11.19 9.15 -12.52
CA GLU A 57 10.52 9.79 -11.37
C GLU A 57 10.82 9.09 -10.05
N ASP A 58 10.68 9.82 -8.94
CA ASP A 58 10.54 9.20 -7.64
C ASP A 58 9.12 8.61 -7.48
N SER A 59 9.02 7.33 -7.83
CA SER A 59 7.78 6.56 -7.76
C SER A 59 7.20 6.51 -6.34
N THR A 60 8.05 6.51 -5.31
CA THR A 60 7.64 6.27 -3.93
C THR A 60 6.89 7.47 -3.36
N SER A 61 7.42 8.68 -3.55
CA SER A 61 6.74 9.92 -3.12
C SER A 61 5.42 10.11 -3.88
N LYS A 62 5.41 9.83 -5.18
CA LYS A 62 4.21 9.92 -6.02
C LYS A 62 3.12 8.93 -5.59
N ILE A 63 3.48 7.69 -5.25
CA ILE A 63 2.54 6.71 -4.68
C ILE A 63 1.95 7.26 -3.39
N ASP A 64 2.77 7.82 -2.49
CA ASP A 64 2.29 8.30 -1.20
C ASP A 64 1.28 9.45 -1.35
N GLU A 65 1.54 10.38 -2.27
CA GLU A 65 0.64 11.47 -2.61
C GLU A 65 -0.68 10.96 -3.21
N LEU A 66 -0.61 10.05 -4.19
CA LEU A 66 -1.79 9.46 -4.82
C LEU A 66 -2.64 8.67 -3.81
N VAL A 67 -2.01 7.90 -2.92
CA VAL A 67 -2.72 7.17 -1.86
C VAL A 67 -3.44 8.14 -0.92
N ARG A 68 -2.80 9.27 -0.55
CA ARG A 68 -3.46 10.30 0.27
C ARG A 68 -4.62 10.96 -0.45
N LEU A 69 -4.45 11.29 -1.73
CA LEU A 69 -5.47 11.91 -2.55
C LEU A 69 -6.69 10.98 -2.71
N VAL A 70 -6.46 9.75 -3.17
CA VAL A 70 -7.52 8.76 -3.40
C VAL A 70 -8.13 8.33 -2.08
N GLY A 71 -7.36 8.20 -1.00
CA GLY A 71 -7.89 7.83 0.32
C GLY A 71 -8.88 8.84 0.90
N LYS A 72 -8.77 10.12 0.54
CA LYS A 72 -9.75 11.16 0.91
C LYS A 72 -10.99 11.14 0.02
N GLN A 73 -10.84 10.80 -1.26
CA GLN A 73 -11.94 10.80 -2.23
C GLN A 73 -12.76 9.51 -2.19
N ASP A 74 -12.10 8.36 -2.15
CA ASP A 74 -12.70 7.03 -2.17
C ASP A 74 -11.89 6.04 -1.31
N PRO A 75 -12.06 6.11 0.02
CA PRO A 75 -11.36 5.24 0.96
C PRO A 75 -11.69 3.75 0.78
N GLU A 76 -12.90 3.42 0.34
CA GLU A 76 -13.30 2.03 0.12
C GLU A 76 -12.54 1.41 -1.04
N TRP A 77 -12.48 2.14 -2.16
CA TRP A 77 -11.72 1.72 -3.34
C TRP A 77 -10.23 1.55 -3.01
N LEU A 78 -9.65 2.47 -2.23
CA LEU A 78 -8.25 2.37 -1.84
C LEU A 78 -7.95 1.09 -1.04
N ILE A 79 -8.81 0.73 -0.08
CA ILE A 79 -8.64 -0.50 0.69
C ILE A 79 -8.86 -1.75 -0.18
N LYS A 80 -9.80 -1.70 -1.13
CA LYS A 80 -9.95 -2.78 -2.13
C LYS A 80 -8.70 -2.93 -2.99
N LEU A 81 -8.05 -1.84 -3.39
CA LEU A 81 -6.76 -1.88 -4.11
C LEU A 81 -5.66 -2.52 -3.25
N ALA A 82 -5.55 -2.17 -1.97
CA ALA A 82 -4.59 -2.80 -1.07
C ALA A 82 -4.82 -4.32 -0.92
N ILE A 83 -6.09 -4.73 -0.85
CA ILE A 83 -6.45 -6.17 -0.84
C ILE A 83 -6.07 -6.82 -2.17
N TYR A 84 -6.37 -6.19 -3.30
CA TYR A 84 -6.07 -6.71 -4.63
C TYR A 84 -4.56 -6.89 -4.86
N THR A 85 -3.77 -5.84 -4.55
CA THR A 85 -2.31 -5.89 -4.66
C THR A 85 -1.68 -7.00 -3.80
N ARG A 86 -2.25 -7.29 -2.62
CA ARG A 86 -1.80 -8.41 -1.78
C ARG A 86 -2.20 -9.77 -2.32
N ASN A 87 -3.46 -9.95 -2.70
CA ASN A 87 -4.05 -11.28 -2.90
C ASN A 87 -3.99 -11.74 -4.36
N GLU A 88 -4.07 -10.83 -5.32
CA GLU A 88 -4.06 -11.16 -6.76
C GLU A 88 -2.69 -10.88 -7.40
N LEU A 89 -2.05 -9.76 -7.04
CA LEU A 89 -0.72 -9.42 -7.55
C LEU A 89 0.44 -9.96 -6.70
N HIS A 90 0.12 -10.53 -5.53
CA HIS A 90 1.09 -11.09 -4.57
C HIS A 90 2.22 -10.12 -4.18
N LEU A 91 1.95 -8.81 -4.20
CA LEU A 91 2.92 -7.80 -3.81
C LEU A 91 3.12 -7.80 -2.30
N ARG A 92 4.35 -7.47 -1.88
CA ARG A 92 4.74 -7.48 -0.48
C ARG A 92 4.62 -6.11 0.18
N SER A 93 5.43 -5.15 -0.27
CA SER A 93 5.53 -3.84 0.39
C SER A 93 4.44 -2.86 -0.01
N MET A 94 3.92 -2.97 -1.23
CA MET A 94 2.85 -2.10 -1.73
C MET A 94 1.58 -2.14 -0.85
N PRO A 95 0.97 -3.31 -0.58
CA PRO A 95 -0.24 -3.36 0.26
C PRO A 95 -0.01 -2.82 1.67
N THR A 96 1.14 -3.13 2.27
CA THR A 96 1.53 -2.65 3.60
C THR A 96 1.69 -1.13 3.63
N ARG A 97 2.28 -0.55 2.57
CA ARG A 97 2.44 0.91 2.42
C ARG A 97 1.11 1.62 2.27
N ILE A 98 0.23 1.12 1.41
CA ILE A 98 -1.12 1.67 1.26
C ILE A 98 -1.85 1.62 2.61
N ALA A 99 -1.79 0.50 3.34
CA ALA A 99 -2.39 0.39 4.66
C ALA A 99 -1.81 1.38 5.67
N ALA A 100 -0.48 1.58 5.71
CA ALA A 100 0.17 2.52 6.62
C ALA A 100 -0.32 3.95 6.39
N ILE A 101 -0.38 4.39 5.13
CA ILE A 101 -0.87 5.72 4.79
C ILE A 101 -2.37 5.82 5.10
N ALA A 102 -3.16 4.81 4.74
CA ALA A 102 -4.58 4.74 5.03
C ALA A 102 -4.89 4.82 6.54
N ALA A 103 -4.02 4.30 7.41
CA ALA A 103 -4.19 4.42 8.87
C ALA A 103 -4.11 5.88 9.36
N THR A 104 -3.40 6.74 8.62
CA THR A 104 -3.25 8.17 8.93
C THR A 104 -4.50 8.98 8.52
N ILE A 105 -5.27 8.50 7.55
CA ILE A 105 -6.43 9.18 6.96
C ILE A 105 -7.70 8.79 7.71
N PRO A 106 -8.40 9.72 8.39
CA PRO A 106 -9.61 9.41 9.17
C PRO A 106 -10.68 8.62 8.41
N GLU A 107 -10.93 8.98 7.15
CA GLU A 107 -11.95 8.40 6.27
C GLU A 107 -11.67 6.93 5.95
N CYS A 108 -10.39 6.57 5.87
CA CYS A 108 -9.93 5.22 5.56
C CYS A 108 -10.02 4.26 6.75
N ARG A 109 -9.94 4.77 7.99
CA ARG A 109 -9.82 3.95 9.21
C ARG A 109 -10.88 2.86 9.35
N LYS A 110 -12.14 3.17 9.03
CA LYS A 110 -13.25 2.21 9.12
C LYS A 110 -13.10 1.05 8.12
N TYR A 111 -12.64 1.35 6.91
CA TYR A 111 -12.43 0.36 5.87
C TYR A 111 -11.17 -0.45 6.13
N LEU A 112 -10.10 0.22 6.59
CA LEU A 112 -8.86 -0.43 6.96
C LEU A 112 -9.08 -1.45 8.07
N ALA A 113 -9.83 -1.11 9.13
CA ALA A 113 -10.16 -2.04 10.21
C ALA A 113 -10.87 -3.31 9.70
N ARG A 114 -11.72 -3.20 8.67
CA ARG A 114 -12.40 -4.35 8.05
C ARG A 114 -11.51 -5.14 7.09
N GLY A 115 -10.58 -4.47 6.41
CA GLY A 115 -9.74 -5.06 5.37
C GLY A 115 -8.36 -5.54 5.84
N ALA A 116 -7.89 -5.10 7.01
CA ALA A 116 -6.51 -5.28 7.43
C ALA A 116 -6.07 -6.75 7.54
N SER A 117 -6.96 -7.67 7.95
CA SER A 117 -6.64 -9.12 7.99
C SER A 117 -6.31 -9.70 6.62
N ARG A 118 -6.89 -9.14 5.55
CA ARG A 118 -6.63 -9.53 4.15
C ARG A 118 -5.42 -8.82 3.53
N ILE A 119 -4.93 -7.77 4.17
CA ILE A 119 -3.79 -6.97 3.70
C ILE A 119 -2.50 -7.36 4.45
N LEU A 120 -2.57 -7.46 5.77
CA LEU A 120 -1.45 -7.75 6.67
C LEU A 120 -1.51 -9.22 7.09
N THR A 121 -1.29 -10.11 6.12
CA THR A 121 -1.52 -11.54 6.29
C THR A 121 -0.39 -12.22 7.06
N ARG A 122 0.84 -11.71 6.98
CA ARG A 122 2.02 -12.29 7.62
C ARG A 122 2.48 -11.48 8.85
N PRO A 123 3.13 -12.13 9.84
CA PRO A 123 3.58 -11.42 11.04
C PRO A 123 4.62 -10.32 10.77
N ASP A 124 5.46 -10.51 9.75
CA ASP A 124 6.44 -9.52 9.32
C ASP A 124 5.83 -8.32 8.60
N ASP A 125 4.63 -8.45 8.02
CA ASP A 125 3.88 -7.31 7.49
C ASP A 125 3.47 -6.35 8.61
N LEU A 126 3.16 -6.86 9.81
CA LEU A 126 2.84 -6.04 10.98
C LEU A 126 4.05 -5.22 11.44
N LEU A 127 5.26 -5.79 11.31
CA LEU A 127 6.50 -5.08 11.61
C LEU A 127 6.74 -3.96 10.61
N GLU A 128 6.60 -4.24 9.32
CA GLU A 128 6.74 -3.21 8.28
C GLU A 128 5.70 -2.11 8.46
N PHE A 129 4.43 -2.46 8.68
CA PHE A 129 3.35 -1.52 8.97
C PHE A 129 3.65 -0.62 10.17
N ALA A 130 4.08 -1.20 11.30
CA ALA A 130 4.40 -0.43 12.50
C ALA A 130 5.67 0.44 12.32
N ALA A 131 6.69 -0.06 11.64
CA ALA A 131 7.92 0.67 11.37
C ALA A 131 7.65 1.91 10.51
N MET A 132 6.87 1.75 9.43
CA MET A 132 6.50 2.86 8.55
C MET A 132 5.74 3.98 9.28
N LEU A 133 4.90 3.62 10.25
CA LEU A 133 4.18 4.58 11.09
C LEU A 133 5.10 5.25 12.13
N LYS A 134 6.11 4.54 12.64
CA LYS A 134 7.03 5.02 13.68
C LYS A 134 8.13 5.94 13.14
N ASP A 135 8.62 5.70 11.94
CA ASP A 135 9.69 6.48 11.30
C ASP A 135 9.29 7.94 10.98
N ASN A 136 8.14 8.41 11.47
CA ASN A 136 7.57 9.74 11.21
C ASN A 136 7.46 10.11 9.71
N ARG A 137 7.52 9.11 8.80
CA ARG A 137 7.38 9.31 7.35
C ARG A 137 6.06 9.95 6.96
N TYR A 138 5.05 9.78 7.82
CA TYR A 138 3.69 10.25 7.59
C TYR A 138 3.23 11.34 8.56
N GLY A 139 4.16 12.01 9.27
CA GLY A 139 3.84 13.08 10.22
C GLY A 139 3.25 12.58 11.54
N LEU A 140 3.57 11.34 11.93
CA LEU A 140 3.12 10.72 13.17
C LEU A 140 4.22 10.75 14.23
N SER A 141 3.82 11.10 15.46
CA SER A 141 4.65 10.91 16.66
C SER A 141 5.11 9.44 16.80
N GLU A 142 6.10 9.16 17.66
CA GLU A 142 6.56 7.79 17.97
C GLU A 142 5.42 6.84 18.39
N ARG A 143 4.26 7.38 18.76
CA ARG A 143 3.06 6.62 19.14
C ARG A 143 2.21 6.25 17.92
N LEU A 144 1.96 4.96 17.78
CA LEU A 144 1.06 4.42 16.74
C LEU A 144 -0.39 4.95 16.87
N PRO A 145 -1.09 5.19 15.75
CA PRO A 145 -2.52 5.48 15.74
C PRO A 145 -3.33 4.39 16.45
N SER A 146 -4.45 4.78 17.08
CA SER A 146 -5.31 3.83 17.82
C SER A 146 -5.79 2.67 16.95
N VAL A 147 -6.18 2.96 15.70
CA VAL A 147 -6.61 1.95 14.72
C VAL A 147 -5.49 0.98 14.37
N ALA A 148 -4.25 1.48 14.22
CA ALA A 148 -3.10 0.63 13.96
C ALA A 148 -2.80 -0.29 15.14
N LYS A 149 -2.85 0.22 16.38
CA LYS A 149 -2.68 -0.60 17.59
C LYS A 149 -3.73 -1.69 17.69
N LYS A 150 -5.00 -1.36 17.42
CA LYS A 150 -6.10 -2.33 17.42
C LYS A 150 -5.89 -3.43 16.38
N ILE A 151 -5.57 -3.06 15.14
CA ILE A 151 -5.28 -4.01 14.06
C ILE A 151 -4.12 -4.92 14.46
N ILE A 152 -2.99 -4.35 14.93
CA ILE A 152 -1.83 -5.15 15.32
C ILE A 152 -2.19 -6.09 16.47
N ALA A 153 -2.92 -5.63 17.48
CA ALA A 153 -3.34 -6.46 18.60
C ALA A 153 -4.24 -7.64 18.17
N GLU A 154 -5.23 -7.38 17.32
CA GLU A 154 -6.10 -8.42 16.75
C GLU A 154 -5.29 -9.45 15.95
N ARG A 155 -4.37 -8.98 15.09
CA ARG A 155 -3.52 -9.85 14.28
C ARG A 155 -2.51 -10.65 15.10
N LEU A 156 -2.00 -10.09 16.20
CA LEU A 156 -1.13 -10.82 17.14
C LEU A 156 -1.88 -11.93 17.88
N ASN A 157 -3.18 -11.77 18.13
CA ASN A 157 -4.01 -12.81 18.72
C ASN A 157 -4.31 -13.97 17.74
N GLU A 158 -4.11 -13.76 16.43
CA GLU A 158 -4.18 -14.83 15.41
C GLU A 158 -2.83 -15.53 15.16
N LEU A 159 -1.77 -15.14 15.88
CA LEU A 159 -0.43 -15.69 15.71
C LEU A 159 -0.32 -17.08 16.36
N ASP A 160 -0.01 -18.09 15.55
CA ASP A 160 0.31 -19.45 15.99
C ASP A 160 1.80 -19.62 16.35
N GLU A 161 2.10 -20.64 17.15
CA GLU A 161 3.44 -20.95 17.66
C GLU A 161 4.48 -21.15 16.53
N ILE A 162 4.07 -21.82 15.45
CA ILE A 162 4.97 -22.11 14.31
C ILE A 162 5.35 -20.81 13.61
N ARG A 163 4.38 -19.94 13.30
CA ARG A 163 4.67 -18.62 12.72
C ARG A 163 5.44 -17.74 13.70
N ALA A 164 5.12 -17.78 14.98
CA ALA A 164 5.84 -17.02 16.00
C ALA A 164 7.33 -17.35 16.00
N ILE A 165 7.70 -18.63 15.97
CA ILE A 165 9.10 -19.09 15.90
C ILE A 165 9.72 -18.72 14.54
N LYS A 166 9.02 -19.00 13.44
CA LYS A 166 9.52 -18.74 12.08
C LYS A 166 9.84 -17.27 11.82
N TYR A 167 8.98 -16.37 12.29
CA TYR A 167 9.11 -14.93 12.08
C TYR A 167 9.76 -14.20 13.27
N ARG A 168 10.27 -14.95 14.26
CA ARG A 168 11.05 -14.39 15.36
C ARG A 168 12.35 -13.79 14.81
N ARG A 169 12.43 -12.47 14.84
CA ARG A 169 13.67 -11.74 14.56
C ARG A 169 14.49 -11.60 15.85
N GLY A 170 15.82 -11.46 15.72
CA GLY A 170 16.75 -11.27 16.83
C GLY A 170 16.60 -9.92 17.54
N THR A 171 17.71 -9.31 17.97
CA THR A 171 17.72 -8.07 18.80
C THR A 171 17.18 -6.81 18.10
N SER A 172 16.86 -6.87 16.80
CA SER A 172 16.28 -5.77 16.04
C SER A 172 14.76 -5.64 16.25
N PHE A 173 14.09 -4.74 15.51
CA PHE A 173 12.65 -4.53 15.58
C PHE A 173 11.86 -5.80 15.18
N GLY A 174 11.52 -6.62 16.18
CA GLY A 174 10.75 -7.86 16.04
C GLY A 174 9.39 -7.88 16.77
N ILE A 175 8.70 -9.03 16.72
CA ILE A 175 7.32 -9.23 17.22
C ILE A 175 7.16 -8.82 18.70
N LYS A 176 8.18 -9.06 19.53
CA LYS A 176 8.23 -8.60 20.93
C LYS A 176 7.96 -7.10 21.08
N HIS A 177 8.45 -6.28 20.16
CA HIS A 177 8.21 -4.84 20.19
C HIS A 177 6.75 -4.51 19.87
N LEU A 178 6.12 -5.24 18.93
CA LEU A 178 4.70 -5.07 18.64
C LEU A 178 3.83 -5.40 19.86
N ILE A 179 4.14 -6.48 20.57
CA ILE A 179 3.45 -6.87 21.82
C ILE A 179 3.57 -5.75 22.86
N LYS A 180 4.79 -5.22 23.08
CA LYS A 180 5.02 -4.10 24.01
C LYS A 180 4.33 -2.81 23.59
N MET A 181 4.18 -2.54 22.29
CA MET A 181 3.59 -1.30 21.79
C MET A 181 2.06 -1.31 21.79
N CYS A 182 1.47 -2.49 21.55
CA CYS A 182 0.02 -2.62 21.34
C CYS A 182 -0.70 -3.24 22.52
N HIS A 183 0.01 -3.88 23.45
CA HIS A 183 -0.54 -4.54 24.64
C HIS A 183 -1.75 -5.43 24.31
N PRO A 184 -1.61 -6.42 23.40
CA PRO A 184 -2.72 -7.31 23.06
C PRO A 184 -3.18 -8.09 24.29
N VAL A 185 -4.50 -8.18 24.48
CA VAL A 185 -5.08 -9.05 25.50
C VAL A 185 -5.15 -10.47 24.92
N PRO A 186 -4.41 -11.45 25.47
CA PRO A 186 -4.45 -12.82 24.99
C PRO A 186 -5.84 -13.43 25.20
N PHE A 187 -6.31 -14.20 24.23
CA PHE A 187 -7.62 -14.88 24.31
C PHE A 187 -7.60 -16.07 25.29
N ASP A 188 -6.50 -16.81 25.34
CA ASP A 188 -6.35 -17.99 26.19
C ASP A 188 -4.98 -18.05 26.89
N ARG A 189 -4.83 -19.03 27.78
CA ARG A 189 -3.57 -19.27 28.51
C ARG A 189 -2.41 -19.59 27.57
N ARG A 190 -2.68 -20.30 26.47
CA ARG A 190 -1.66 -20.69 25.49
C ARG A 190 -1.08 -19.46 24.79
N GLN A 191 -1.92 -18.54 24.34
CA GLN A 191 -1.51 -17.28 23.72
C GLN A 191 -0.76 -16.40 24.73
N SER A 192 -1.18 -16.37 25.99
CA SER A 192 -0.45 -15.66 27.05
C SER A 192 0.97 -16.20 27.26
N LEU A 193 1.13 -17.52 27.22
CA LEU A 193 2.46 -18.16 27.31
C LEU A 193 3.29 -17.87 26.06
N LEU A 194 2.68 -17.90 24.87
CA LEU A 194 3.34 -17.54 23.62
C LEU A 194 3.85 -16.10 23.63
N PHE A 195 3.05 -15.14 24.10
CA PHE A 195 3.47 -13.75 24.23
C PHE A 195 4.58 -13.55 25.27
N SER A 196 4.59 -14.37 26.33
CA SER A 196 5.66 -14.34 27.34
C SER A 196 6.98 -14.94 26.83
N TYR A 197 6.89 -15.90 25.91
CA TYR A 197 8.04 -16.50 25.24
C TYR A 197 8.73 -15.56 24.23
N LEU A 198 7.95 -14.72 23.54
CA LEU A 198 8.42 -13.81 22.48
C LEU A 198 9.15 -12.57 23.02
#